data_AF-A0A356T3F9-F1
#
_entry.id   AF-A0A356T3F9-F1
#
_cell.length_a   1.000
_cell.length_b   1.000
_cell.length_c   1.000
_cell.angle_alpha   90.00
_cell.angle_beta   90.00
_cell.angle_gamma   90.00
#
_symmetry.space_group_name_H-M   'P 1'
#
loop_
_entity.id
_entity.type
_entity.pdbx_description
1 polymer ?
#
loop_
_entity_poly.entity_id
_entity_poly.type
_entity_poly.pdbx_seq_one_letter_code
_entity_poly.pdbx_strand_id
1 'polypeptide(L)'
;MRRALFVAALLTACGEAPPPGCVADSECAAGERCVDGACLAALDAAADPDSGADGGVCACGPGEVCSDGACAADCADPTALACGAGRVCDFATGACADEGSPGLLTGAGRPCGASTCLPGTECGLEGACVPAPPCFALRCSEDGATCWGRSCLGRRPAGACAPPSLERMNMDDFLRGGDGGAVDLEFDDACNAYVVTVISGGDYLRQLSPDGALTVWDGVTNLDMGEVAVRRLEGGEFGTTEGRGQVGLTYACCETCGCTGSDPQGVARLDRDAAADRLPMVIIATPSTGMGPFDRRVLDTGPYGLTWGRDNTLYVGNVTGQGDLVRANLEDGSTEELHRLPARIHASAVFDPRTLLVALDEGVVLRVSTASEATAPWADLGEDVTSLVRDPFTGRVYASVASGRVMELDADGTSRGEWQTPGERGRLAYAPDGALYYLVAGWERRAEVFRYPLPETR
;
A
#
# COMPACT_ATOMS: atom_id res chain seq x y z
N MET A 1 44.15 -39.82 -33.18
CA MET A 1 43.77 -38.54 -33.80
C MET A 1 43.25 -37.62 -32.71
N ARG A 2 43.95 -36.50 -32.48
CA ARG A 2 43.62 -35.49 -31.47
C ARG A 2 42.36 -34.73 -31.91
N ARG A 3 41.34 -34.65 -31.06
CA ARG A 3 40.33 -33.58 -31.09
C ARG A 3 40.15 -33.08 -29.65
N ALA A 4 40.60 -31.86 -29.44
CA ALA A 4 40.38 -31.08 -28.24
C ALA A 4 38.89 -30.75 -28.14
N LEU A 5 38.28 -30.96 -26.96
CA LEU A 5 37.04 -30.31 -26.60
C LEU A 5 37.36 -29.23 -25.58
N PHE A 6 36.99 -28.02 -25.97
CA PHE A 6 37.07 -26.79 -25.19
C PHE A 6 36.22 -26.90 -23.92
N VAL A 7 36.85 -26.56 -22.79
CA VAL A 7 36.20 -26.19 -21.54
C VAL A 7 35.64 -24.78 -21.76
N ALA A 8 34.32 -24.65 -21.84
CA ALA A 8 33.63 -23.36 -21.75
C ALA A 8 33.05 -23.25 -20.34
N ALA A 9 33.71 -22.45 -19.50
CA ALA A 9 33.19 -22.03 -18.20
C ALA A 9 31.97 -21.12 -18.44
N LEU A 10 30.78 -21.62 -18.10
CA LEU A 10 29.58 -20.80 -17.94
C LEU A 10 29.70 -20.05 -16.62
N LEU A 11 30.31 -18.87 -16.66
CA LEU A 11 30.12 -17.84 -15.65
C LEU A 11 28.72 -17.25 -15.87
N THR A 12 27.75 -17.77 -15.13
CA THR A 12 26.47 -17.12 -14.89
C THR A 12 26.75 -15.81 -14.17
N ALA A 13 26.60 -14.68 -14.88
CA ALA A 13 26.45 -13.38 -14.26
C ALA A 13 25.05 -13.34 -13.62
N CYS A 14 24.95 -13.81 -12.38
CA CYS A 14 23.87 -13.40 -11.49
C CYS A 14 24.07 -11.90 -11.27
N GLY A 15 23.14 -11.07 -11.74
CA GLY A 15 23.08 -9.68 -11.31
C GLY A 15 22.98 -9.68 -9.79
N GLU A 16 23.95 -9.06 -9.11
CA GLU A 16 23.90 -8.82 -7.68
C GLU A 16 22.57 -8.15 -7.34
N ALA A 17 21.81 -8.77 -6.45
CA ALA A 17 20.73 -8.09 -5.75
C ALA A 17 21.31 -6.82 -5.12
N PRO A 18 20.57 -5.69 -5.10
CA PRO A 18 21.03 -4.52 -4.36
C PRO A 18 21.33 -4.97 -2.91
N PRO A 19 22.46 -4.53 -2.33
CA PRO A 19 22.84 -4.96 -1.00
C PRO A 19 21.72 -4.57 -0.01
N PRO A 20 21.57 -5.33 1.10
CA PRO A 20 20.73 -4.87 2.21
C PRO A 20 21.13 -3.44 2.56
N GLY A 21 20.14 -2.62 2.94
CA GLY A 21 20.40 -1.24 3.30
C GLY A 21 21.55 -1.13 4.30
N CYS A 22 22.39 -0.11 4.14
CA CYS A 22 23.58 0.05 4.96
C CYS A 22 23.19 0.21 6.45
N VAL A 23 24.03 -0.29 7.35
CA VAL A 23 23.92 -0.11 8.80
C VAL A 23 25.04 0.80 9.33
N ALA A 24 26.12 0.94 8.57
CA ALA A 24 27.25 1.81 8.90
C ALA A 24 27.93 2.37 7.64
N ASP A 25 28.60 3.52 7.76
CA ASP A 25 29.30 4.20 6.66
C ASP A 25 30.32 3.31 5.94
N SER A 26 30.91 2.33 6.63
CA SER A 26 31.85 1.37 6.06
C SER A 26 31.25 0.46 4.99
N GLU A 27 29.92 0.40 4.91
CA GLU A 27 29.17 -0.42 3.95
C GLU A 27 28.84 0.37 2.66
N CYS A 28 29.18 1.66 2.62
CA CYS A 28 28.98 2.54 1.47
C CYS A 28 30.26 2.74 0.65
N ALA A 29 30.13 3.21 -0.60
CA ALA A 29 31.29 3.50 -1.43
C ALA A 29 32.12 4.65 -0.85
N ALA A 30 33.42 4.71 -1.19
CA ALA A 30 34.30 5.76 -0.67
C ALA A 30 33.76 7.16 -1.05
N GLY A 31 33.46 7.98 -0.04
CA GLY A 31 32.83 9.30 -0.22
C GLY A 31 31.31 9.28 -0.05
N GLU A 32 30.70 8.17 0.36
CA GLU A 32 29.30 8.06 0.75
C GLU A 32 29.19 7.76 2.27
N ARG A 33 28.05 8.11 2.87
CA ARG A 33 27.70 7.80 4.25
C ARG A 33 26.40 7.02 4.31
N CYS A 34 26.29 6.17 5.32
CA CYS A 34 25.10 5.42 5.57
C CYS A 34 24.10 6.25 6.38
N VAL A 35 22.94 6.51 5.79
CA VAL A 35 21.84 7.21 6.45
C VAL A 35 20.59 6.38 6.30
N ASP A 36 20.09 5.84 7.42
CA ASP A 36 18.82 5.10 7.51
C ASP A 36 18.66 4.00 6.44
N GLY A 37 19.72 3.21 6.19
CA GLY A 37 19.68 2.11 5.21
C GLY A 37 20.10 2.50 3.79
N ALA A 38 20.39 3.77 3.51
CA ALA A 38 20.81 4.22 2.18
C ALA A 38 22.20 4.87 2.17
N CYS A 39 23.02 4.50 1.19
CA CYS A 39 24.31 5.14 0.95
C CYS A 39 24.10 6.44 0.15
N LEU A 40 24.47 7.58 0.75
CA LEU A 40 24.33 8.90 0.15
C LEU A 40 25.71 9.54 0.01
N ALA A 41 25.99 10.20 -1.13
CA ALA A 41 27.22 10.96 -1.33
C ALA A 41 27.41 11.99 -0.20
N ALA A 42 28.57 11.95 0.44
CA ALA A 42 29.01 12.97 1.37
C ALA A 42 29.20 14.27 0.57
N LEU A 43 28.40 15.29 0.89
CA LEU A 43 28.57 16.60 0.28
C LEU A 43 29.86 17.23 0.84
N ASP A 44 30.69 17.74 -0.07
CA ASP A 44 31.99 18.32 0.21
C ASP A 44 31.95 19.26 1.43
N ALA A 45 32.47 18.77 2.56
CA ALA A 45 32.85 19.63 3.66
C ALA A 45 33.99 20.53 3.14
N ALA A 46 33.70 21.81 2.94
CA ALA A 46 34.75 22.81 2.81
C ALA A 46 35.54 22.79 4.12
N ALA A 47 36.68 22.10 4.13
CA ALA A 47 37.56 22.01 5.27
C ALA A 47 38.13 23.39 5.59
N ASP A 48 37.87 23.88 6.80
CA ASP A 48 38.68 24.91 7.44
C ASP A 48 39.49 24.23 8.56
N PRO A 49 40.84 24.17 8.48
CA PRO A 49 41.65 23.50 9.47
C PRO A 49 42.08 24.50 10.54
N ASP A 50 41.36 24.59 11.66
CA ASP A 50 41.97 24.81 12.98
C ASP A 50 40.95 24.78 14.14
N SER A 51 41.16 23.82 15.05
CA SER A 51 40.84 23.75 16.50
C SER A 51 40.41 22.32 16.83
N GLY A 52 41.13 21.54 17.64
CA GLY A 52 41.59 21.89 18.98
C GLY A 52 40.60 21.27 19.96
N ALA A 53 40.90 20.06 20.44
CA ALA A 53 40.05 19.29 21.35
C ALA A 53 39.78 20.04 22.67
N ASP A 54 38.53 20.42 22.87
CA ASP A 54 37.85 20.68 24.14
C ASP A 54 36.36 20.38 23.90
N GLY A 55 35.64 19.77 24.85
CA GLY A 55 34.29 19.19 24.69
C GLY A 55 33.31 20.04 23.86
N GLY A 56 33.26 19.75 22.56
CA GLY A 56 33.00 20.75 21.52
C GLY A 56 31.58 21.30 21.49
N VAL A 57 31.45 22.62 21.65
CA VAL A 57 30.32 23.37 21.11
C VAL A 57 30.47 23.32 19.59
N CYS A 58 29.65 22.57 18.87
CA CYS A 58 29.73 22.59 17.41
C CYS A 58 29.37 23.99 16.89
N ALA A 59 30.18 24.53 15.99
CA ALA A 59 29.87 25.74 15.24
C ALA A 59 29.24 25.35 13.89
N CYS A 60 27.98 24.92 13.92
CA CYS A 60 27.29 24.47 12.71
C CYS A 60 26.82 25.62 11.82
N GLY A 61 26.61 25.33 10.55
CA GLY A 61 26.07 26.26 9.57
C GLY A 61 24.52 26.26 9.51
N PRO A 62 23.92 27.15 8.71
CA PRO A 62 22.48 27.14 8.46
C PRO A 62 21.99 25.79 7.92
N GLY A 63 20.95 25.23 8.54
CA GLY A 63 20.38 23.92 8.21
C GLY A 63 21.07 22.73 8.86
N GLU A 64 22.01 22.96 9.77
CA GLU A 64 22.76 21.90 10.43
C GLU A 64 22.45 21.84 11.93
N VAL A 65 22.52 20.62 12.47
CA VAL A 65 22.39 20.30 13.90
C VAL A 65 23.71 19.73 14.42
N CYS A 66 24.07 20.10 15.66
CA CYS A 66 25.21 19.52 16.37
C CYS A 66 24.80 18.21 17.02
N SER A 67 25.41 17.11 16.61
CA SER A 67 25.19 15.78 17.20
C SER A 67 26.55 15.11 17.41
N ASP A 68 26.82 14.68 18.64
CA ASP A 68 28.08 14.02 19.03
C ASP A 68 29.37 14.76 18.63
N GLY A 69 29.33 16.09 18.68
CA GLY A 69 30.48 16.93 18.34
C GLY A 69 30.71 17.11 16.84
N ALA A 70 29.78 16.64 15.99
CA ALA A 70 29.79 16.83 14.54
C ALA A 70 28.53 17.56 14.07
N CYS A 71 28.67 18.38 13.03
CA CYS A 71 27.54 19.01 12.37
C CYS A 71 26.96 18.07 11.30
N ALA A 72 25.65 17.86 11.34
CA ALA A 72 24.92 17.10 10.35
C ALA A 72 23.85 17.99 9.70
N ALA A 73 23.73 17.93 8.38
CA ALA A 73 22.62 18.56 7.67
C ALA A 73 21.30 17.89 8.06
N ASP A 74 20.51 18.60 8.84
CA ASP A 74 19.19 18.20 9.30
C ASP A 74 18.39 19.43 9.70
N CYS A 75 17.99 20.23 8.72
CA CYS A 75 17.22 21.45 8.96
C CYS A 75 15.82 21.20 9.55
N ALA A 76 15.37 19.93 9.57
CA ALA A 76 14.06 19.52 10.06
C ALA A 76 14.09 19.32 11.58
N ASP A 77 15.27 19.07 12.15
CA ASP A 77 15.45 19.04 13.60
C ASP A 77 15.18 20.43 14.19
N PRO A 78 14.30 20.56 15.20
CA PRO A 78 13.97 21.85 15.80
C PRO A 78 15.16 22.55 16.49
N THR A 79 16.24 21.82 16.76
CA THR A 79 17.48 22.37 17.33
C THR A 79 18.50 22.79 16.27
N ALA A 80 18.24 22.52 14.99
CA ALA A 80 19.09 22.95 13.89
C ALA A 80 19.08 24.48 13.74
N LEU A 81 20.17 25.01 13.21
CA LEU A 81 20.20 26.42 12.81
C LEU A 81 19.26 26.63 11.62
N ALA A 82 18.45 27.69 11.67
CA ALA A 82 17.50 28.00 10.60
C ALA A 82 18.21 28.15 9.24
N CYS A 83 17.51 27.76 8.18
CA CYS A 83 17.98 28.00 6.82
C CYS A 83 18.24 29.49 6.59
N GLY A 84 19.33 29.79 5.86
CA GLY A 84 19.68 31.16 5.51
C GLY A 84 18.59 31.87 4.70
N ALA A 85 18.69 33.20 4.58
CA ALA A 85 17.69 34.01 3.88
C ALA A 85 17.39 33.49 2.46
N GLY A 86 16.10 33.37 2.12
CA GLY A 86 15.63 32.86 0.81
C GLY A 86 15.63 31.34 0.67
N ARG A 87 15.98 30.61 1.74
CA ARG A 87 15.99 29.14 1.75
C ARG A 87 15.01 28.61 2.81
N VAL A 88 14.42 27.48 2.51
CA VAL A 88 13.48 26.75 3.38
C VAL A 88 14.02 25.35 3.65
N CYS A 89 13.60 24.74 4.76
CA CYS A 89 13.95 23.35 5.02
C CYS A 89 13.11 22.43 4.14
N ASP A 90 13.77 21.58 3.35
CA ASP A 90 13.11 20.44 2.73
C ASP A 90 13.13 19.27 3.69
N PHE A 91 11.98 18.99 4.31
CA PHE A 91 11.83 17.88 5.25
C PHE A 91 12.07 16.52 4.60
N ALA A 92 12.00 16.42 3.26
CA ALA A 92 12.26 15.17 2.57
C ALA A 92 13.76 14.81 2.56
N THR A 93 14.63 15.81 2.40
CA THR A 93 16.08 15.62 2.32
C THR A 93 16.81 15.98 3.62
N GLY A 94 16.16 16.73 4.52
CA GLY A 94 16.80 17.30 5.70
C GLY A 94 17.75 18.46 5.37
N ALA A 95 17.75 18.96 4.13
CA ALA A 95 18.64 20.03 3.67
C ALA A 95 17.88 21.32 3.38
N CYS A 96 18.56 22.45 3.52
CA CYS A 96 18.01 23.73 3.06
C CYS A 96 17.96 23.77 1.52
N ALA A 97 16.84 24.21 0.97
CA ALA A 97 16.64 24.37 -0.47
C ALA A 97 16.11 25.77 -0.77
N ASP A 98 16.26 26.23 -2.01
CA ASP A 98 15.72 27.51 -2.45
C ASP A 98 14.20 27.49 -2.39
N GLU A 99 13.62 28.54 -1.83
CA GLU A 99 12.16 28.66 -1.73
C GLU A 99 11.50 28.56 -3.11
N GLY A 100 10.46 27.72 -3.21
CA GLY A 100 9.75 27.47 -4.47
C GLY A 100 10.40 26.43 -5.39
N SER A 101 11.47 25.74 -4.96
CA SER A 101 11.99 24.59 -5.70
C SER A 101 10.87 23.53 -5.89
N PRO A 102 10.74 22.92 -7.08
CA PRO A 102 9.72 21.91 -7.32
C PRO A 102 9.87 20.71 -6.38
N GLY A 103 8.74 20.22 -5.86
CA GLY A 103 8.70 19.00 -5.08
C GLY A 103 9.29 19.12 -3.66
N LEU A 104 9.40 20.31 -3.07
CA LEU A 104 9.80 20.47 -1.67
C LEU A 104 8.77 19.91 -0.69
N LEU A 105 9.23 19.30 0.41
CA LEU A 105 8.39 19.02 1.58
C LEU A 105 8.58 20.13 2.59
N THR A 106 7.70 21.11 2.59
CA THR A 106 7.77 22.25 3.51
C THR A 106 6.42 22.48 4.16
N GLY A 107 6.38 23.35 5.18
CA GLY A 107 5.14 23.75 5.83
C GLY A 107 5.30 23.94 7.34
N ALA A 108 4.25 24.47 7.95
CA ALA A 108 4.18 24.61 9.39
C ALA A 108 3.72 23.30 10.04
N GLY A 109 4.15 23.06 11.28
CA GLY A 109 3.64 21.97 12.10
C GLY A 109 2.17 22.13 12.46
N ARG A 110 1.50 21.02 12.68
CA ARG A 110 0.13 20.97 13.21
C ARG A 110 0.11 20.29 14.59
N PRO A 111 -0.67 20.80 15.55
CA PRO A 111 -0.84 20.13 16.84
C PRO A 111 -1.46 18.74 16.68
N CYS A 112 -0.99 17.79 17.48
CA CYS A 112 -1.51 16.42 17.55
C CYS A 112 -1.34 15.87 18.97
N GLY A 113 -2.41 15.91 19.76
CA GLY A 113 -2.35 15.52 21.17
C GLY A 113 -1.31 16.36 21.92
N ALA A 114 -0.28 15.70 22.45
CA ALA A 114 0.83 16.34 23.17
C ALA A 114 2.01 16.76 22.28
N SER A 115 1.99 16.38 21.00
CA SER A 115 3.09 16.60 20.05
C SER A 115 2.69 17.61 18.96
N THR A 116 3.68 18.15 18.26
CA THR A 116 3.49 18.88 16.99
C THR A 116 4.03 18.04 15.86
N CYS A 117 3.17 17.74 14.87
CA CYS A 117 3.55 17.00 13.67
C CYS A 117 4.00 17.99 12.59
N LEU A 118 5.29 17.97 12.28
CA LEU A 118 5.92 18.72 11.19
C LEU A 118 5.75 17.98 9.85
N PRO A 119 6.11 18.62 8.71
CA PRO A 119 5.97 17.99 7.40
C PRO A 119 6.60 16.58 7.30
N GLY A 120 5.93 15.73 6.53
CA GLY A 120 6.26 14.30 6.44
C GLY A 120 5.70 13.44 7.57
N THR A 121 4.91 14.04 8.47
CA THR A 121 4.08 13.33 9.44
C THR A 121 2.65 13.85 9.39
N GLU A 122 1.72 13.05 9.91
CA GLU A 122 0.32 13.44 10.10
C GLU A 122 -0.17 13.01 11.49
N CYS A 123 -1.28 13.60 11.93
CA CYS A 123 -1.86 13.24 13.21
C CYS A 123 -2.64 11.92 13.11
N GLY A 124 -2.20 10.93 13.89
CA GLY A 124 -2.89 9.67 14.12
C GLY A 124 -4.21 9.84 14.87
N LEU A 125 -5.08 8.83 14.81
CA LEU A 125 -6.35 8.84 15.56
C LEU A 125 -6.13 8.89 17.08
N GLU A 126 -5.03 8.32 17.55
CA GLU A 126 -4.67 8.25 18.97
C GLU A 126 -3.95 9.52 19.46
N GLY A 127 -3.88 10.57 18.63
CA GLY A 127 -3.22 11.82 19.00
C GLY A 127 -1.70 11.73 19.05
N ALA A 128 -1.10 10.84 18.27
CA ALA A 128 0.34 10.72 18.07
C ALA A 128 0.71 10.98 16.60
N CYS A 129 1.88 11.56 16.34
CA CYS A 129 2.37 11.73 14.98
C CYS A 129 2.72 10.37 14.36
N VAL A 130 2.27 10.14 13.13
CA VAL A 130 2.62 8.96 12.32
C VAL A 130 3.28 9.43 11.02
N PRO A 131 4.14 8.60 10.38
CA PRO A 131 4.73 8.93 9.09
C PRO A 131 3.64 9.15 8.05
N ALA A 132 3.76 10.21 7.25
CA ALA A 132 2.84 10.52 6.17
C ALA A 132 3.56 10.46 4.82
N PRO A 133 2.92 9.94 3.76
CA PRO A 133 3.44 10.00 2.40
C PRO A 133 4.05 11.38 2.03
N PRO A 134 5.21 11.41 1.36
CA PRO A 134 5.99 10.28 0.85
C PRO A 134 7.01 9.71 1.87
N CYS A 135 6.87 10.04 3.15
CA CYS A 135 7.78 9.59 4.21
C CYS A 135 7.27 8.29 4.85
N PHE A 136 8.19 7.37 5.10
CA PHE A 136 7.88 6.06 5.69
C PHE A 136 8.41 5.90 7.11
N ALA A 137 9.25 6.83 7.54
CA ALA A 137 9.75 6.92 8.90
C ALA A 137 9.41 8.28 9.51
N LEU A 138 9.55 8.38 10.82
CA LEU A 138 9.46 9.63 11.54
C LEU A 138 10.61 9.72 12.55
N ARG A 139 11.01 10.94 12.87
CA ARG A 139 11.90 11.25 14.00
C ARG A 139 11.19 12.22 14.92
N CYS A 140 11.46 12.15 16.22
CA CYS A 140 10.96 13.11 17.19
C CYS A 140 12.13 13.72 17.99
N SER A 141 11.88 14.89 18.56
CA SER A 141 12.72 15.46 19.61
C SER A 141 12.81 14.51 20.81
N GLU A 142 13.84 14.65 21.64
CA GLU A 142 14.07 13.77 22.80
C GLU A 142 12.88 13.72 23.76
N ASP A 143 12.17 14.84 23.92
CA ASP A 143 10.96 14.97 24.73
C ASP A 143 9.67 14.51 24.03
N GLY A 144 9.75 14.12 22.76
CA GLY A 144 8.61 13.71 21.93
C GLY A 144 7.64 14.84 21.59
N ALA A 145 7.97 16.10 21.88
CA ALA A 145 7.09 17.23 21.68
C ALA A 145 6.96 17.63 20.21
N THR A 146 7.95 17.33 19.37
CA THR A 146 7.93 17.65 17.94
C THR A 146 8.41 16.45 17.13
N CYS A 147 7.65 16.06 16.11
CA CYS A 147 7.99 14.94 15.24
C CYS A 147 7.92 15.35 13.76
N TRP A 148 8.78 14.79 12.93
CA TRP A 148 8.90 15.12 11.51
C TRP A 148 9.26 13.91 10.66
N GLY A 149 8.99 14.00 9.36
CA GLY A 149 9.15 12.87 8.44
C GLY A 149 10.59 12.49 8.15
N ARG A 150 10.80 11.20 7.89
CA ARG A 150 12.07 10.60 7.48
C ARG A 150 11.88 9.57 6.39
N SER A 151 12.99 9.26 5.71
CA SER A 151 13.02 8.31 4.59
C SER A 151 11.97 8.68 3.54
N CYS A 152 11.97 9.96 3.14
CA CYS A 152 10.96 10.54 2.27
C CYS A 152 11.39 10.44 0.81
N LEU A 153 10.44 10.11 -0.06
CA LEU A 153 10.70 10.13 -1.51
C LEU A 153 10.61 11.56 -2.04
N GLY A 154 11.69 12.04 -2.68
CA GLY A 154 11.68 13.34 -3.38
C GLY A 154 10.99 13.30 -4.74
N ARG A 155 10.85 12.11 -5.33
CA ARG A 155 10.16 11.85 -6.61
C ARG A 155 9.42 10.53 -6.52
N ARG A 156 8.38 10.34 -7.34
CA ARG A 156 7.72 9.05 -7.44
C ARG A 156 8.78 8.00 -7.86
N PRO A 157 8.88 6.85 -7.17
CA PRO A 157 9.78 5.78 -7.58
C PRO A 157 9.42 5.33 -9.00
N ALA A 158 10.41 5.05 -9.83
CA ALA A 158 10.18 4.49 -11.18
C ALA A 158 9.71 3.01 -11.15
N GLY A 159 9.31 2.53 -9.98
CA GLY A 159 8.96 1.16 -9.66
C GLY A 159 10.16 0.22 -9.58
N ALA A 160 10.19 -0.58 -8.52
CA ALA A 160 11.11 -1.71 -8.36
C ALA A 160 11.08 -2.67 -9.55
N CYS A 161 9.91 -2.78 -10.18
CA CYS A 161 9.58 -3.65 -11.29
C CYS A 161 8.45 -3.02 -12.12
N ALA A 162 8.20 -3.60 -13.29
CA ALA A 162 7.01 -3.29 -14.10
C ALA A 162 6.00 -4.45 -13.97
N PRO A 163 4.71 -4.16 -13.72
CA PRO A 163 3.64 -5.13 -13.90
C PRO A 163 3.60 -5.72 -15.32
N PRO A 164 2.85 -6.82 -15.52
CA PRO A 164 2.59 -7.33 -16.86
C PRO A 164 2.03 -6.22 -17.75
N SER A 165 2.33 -6.26 -19.05
CA SER A 165 1.85 -5.22 -19.97
C SER A 165 0.32 -5.09 -19.94
N LEU A 166 -0.18 -3.87 -20.16
CA LEU A 166 -1.63 -3.61 -20.19
C LEU A 166 -2.34 -4.45 -21.26
N GLU A 167 -1.69 -4.70 -22.40
CA GLU A 167 -2.20 -5.60 -23.44
C GLU A 167 -2.36 -7.03 -22.90
N ARG A 168 -1.33 -7.55 -22.22
CA ARG A 168 -1.36 -8.91 -21.64
C ARG A 168 -2.41 -9.03 -20.54
N MET A 169 -2.56 -8.01 -19.68
CA MET A 169 -3.59 -7.98 -18.65
C MET A 169 -5.00 -7.92 -19.26
N ASN A 170 -5.18 -7.39 -20.47
CA ASN A 170 -6.48 -7.34 -21.12
C ASN A 170 -6.83 -8.58 -21.96
N MET A 171 -5.99 -9.61 -21.93
CA MET A 171 -6.27 -10.89 -22.61
C MET A 171 -7.33 -11.70 -21.88
N ASP A 172 -8.13 -12.43 -22.66
CA ASP A 172 -9.29 -13.17 -22.15
C ASP A 172 -8.93 -14.28 -21.15
N ASP A 173 -7.74 -14.89 -21.27
CA ASP A 173 -7.28 -15.94 -20.35
C ASP A 173 -7.02 -15.42 -18.93
N PHE A 174 -6.73 -14.12 -18.77
CA PHE A 174 -6.57 -13.47 -17.48
C PHE A 174 -7.91 -12.92 -16.98
N LEU A 175 -8.71 -12.27 -17.83
CA LEU A 175 -9.91 -11.53 -17.39
C LEU A 175 -11.25 -12.25 -17.54
N ARG A 176 -11.39 -13.29 -18.37
CA ARG A 176 -12.68 -13.95 -18.62
C ARG A 176 -12.76 -15.34 -18.04
N GLY A 177 -13.96 -15.83 -17.77
CA GLY A 177 -14.13 -17.28 -17.71
C GLY A 177 -15.50 -17.83 -18.04
N GLY A 178 -16.39 -17.07 -18.67
CA GLY A 178 -17.68 -17.58 -19.14
C GLY A 178 -18.66 -16.42 -19.27
N ASP A 179 -19.77 -16.52 -18.56
CA ASP A 179 -20.77 -15.44 -18.41
C ASP A 179 -20.30 -14.30 -17.48
N GLY A 180 -19.08 -14.42 -16.94
CA GLY A 180 -18.43 -13.43 -16.08
C GLY A 180 -16.91 -13.35 -16.28
N GLY A 181 -16.20 -12.80 -15.29
CA GLY A 181 -14.80 -12.45 -15.40
C GLY A 181 -14.17 -11.94 -14.10
N ALA A 182 -13.01 -11.30 -14.23
CA ALA A 182 -12.29 -10.71 -13.11
C ALA A 182 -13.10 -9.59 -12.45
N VAL A 183 -13.17 -9.58 -11.12
CA VAL A 183 -13.94 -8.59 -10.35
C VAL A 183 -13.11 -7.76 -9.40
N ASP A 184 -11.90 -8.23 -9.07
CA ASP A 184 -10.92 -7.50 -8.28
C ASP A 184 -9.50 -7.76 -8.79
N LEU A 185 -8.60 -6.80 -8.56
CA LEU A 185 -7.21 -6.78 -9.03
C LEU A 185 -6.31 -6.30 -7.91
N GLU A 186 -5.19 -6.99 -7.68
CA GLU A 186 -4.16 -6.54 -6.73
C GLU A 186 -2.76 -6.85 -7.24
N PHE A 187 -1.74 -6.13 -6.74
CA PHE A 187 -0.34 -6.34 -7.10
C PHE A 187 0.51 -6.65 -5.87
N ASP A 188 1.49 -7.54 -6.05
CA ASP A 188 2.56 -7.75 -5.06
C ASP A 188 3.82 -6.93 -5.37
N ASP A 189 4.79 -6.93 -4.46
CA ASP A 189 6.04 -6.18 -4.60
C ASP A 189 6.97 -6.76 -5.70
N ALA A 190 6.68 -7.95 -6.21
CA ALA A 190 7.32 -8.53 -7.39
C ALA A 190 6.55 -8.19 -8.69
N CYS A 191 5.60 -7.25 -8.63
CA CYS A 191 4.76 -6.79 -9.71
C CYS A 191 3.90 -7.89 -10.36
N ASN A 192 3.61 -8.98 -9.64
CA ASN A 192 2.62 -9.93 -10.14
C ASN A 192 1.24 -9.32 -9.98
N ALA A 193 0.42 -9.43 -11.03
CA ALA A 193 -0.99 -9.04 -10.99
C ALA A 193 -1.83 -10.26 -10.57
N TYR A 194 -2.71 -10.08 -9.60
CA TYR A 194 -3.65 -11.11 -9.15
C TYR A 194 -5.07 -10.66 -9.43
N VAL A 195 -5.89 -11.55 -9.99
CA VAL A 195 -7.34 -11.32 -10.10
C VAL A 195 -8.10 -12.50 -9.54
N VAL A 196 -9.25 -12.21 -8.96
CA VAL A 196 -10.28 -13.19 -8.63
C VAL A 196 -11.45 -13.03 -9.57
N THR A 197 -12.12 -14.14 -9.86
CA THR A 197 -13.17 -14.19 -10.87
C THR A 197 -14.52 -14.56 -10.29
N VAL A 198 -15.57 -14.09 -10.97
CA VAL A 198 -16.95 -14.51 -10.75
C VAL A 198 -17.46 -15.08 -12.07
N ILE A 199 -17.60 -16.40 -12.14
CA ILE A 199 -17.90 -17.13 -13.36
C ILE A 199 -18.93 -18.22 -13.05
N SER A 200 -19.90 -18.42 -13.95
CA SER A 200 -20.72 -19.63 -13.93
C SER A 200 -19.84 -20.88 -14.15
N GLY A 201 -19.52 -21.62 -13.08
CA GLY A 201 -18.63 -22.78 -13.09
C GLY A 201 -17.49 -22.73 -12.07
N GLY A 202 -16.29 -23.16 -12.47
CA GLY A 202 -15.13 -23.02 -11.57
C GLY A 202 -14.69 -21.55 -11.51
N ASP A 203 -14.59 -20.99 -10.31
CA ASP A 203 -13.94 -19.69 -10.06
C ASP A 203 -12.44 -19.87 -9.87
N TYR A 204 -11.65 -18.83 -10.17
CA TYR A 204 -10.20 -18.90 -10.20
C TYR A 204 -9.54 -17.71 -9.52
N LEU A 205 -8.47 -17.99 -8.79
CA LEU A 205 -7.40 -17.02 -8.59
C LEU A 205 -6.46 -17.13 -9.78
N ARG A 206 -6.11 -15.99 -10.38
CA ARG A 206 -5.15 -15.94 -11.50
C ARG A 206 -4.04 -14.98 -11.16
N GLN A 207 -2.81 -15.45 -11.30
CA GLN A 207 -1.60 -14.63 -11.19
C GLN A 207 -0.97 -14.48 -12.55
N LEU A 208 -0.66 -13.24 -12.93
CA LEU A 208 0.10 -12.91 -14.11
C LEU A 208 1.43 -12.29 -13.67
N SER A 209 2.53 -12.95 -14.01
CA SER A 209 3.88 -12.45 -13.73
C SER A 209 4.31 -11.38 -14.74
N PRO A 210 5.30 -10.52 -14.40
CA PRO A 210 5.79 -9.46 -15.30
C PRO A 210 6.19 -9.92 -16.71
N ASP A 211 6.66 -11.16 -16.85
CA ASP A 211 7.01 -11.79 -18.13
C ASP A 211 5.79 -12.28 -18.95
N GLY A 212 4.58 -12.15 -18.39
CA GLY A 212 3.32 -12.58 -18.99
C GLY A 212 2.94 -14.04 -18.71
N ALA A 213 3.69 -14.74 -17.84
CA ALA A 213 3.35 -16.10 -17.42
C ALA A 213 2.09 -16.09 -16.55
N LEU A 214 1.10 -16.90 -16.95
CA LEU A 214 -0.16 -17.06 -16.23
C LEU A 214 -0.13 -18.32 -15.37
N THR A 215 -0.42 -18.16 -14.09
CA THR A 215 -0.71 -19.26 -13.15
C THR A 215 -2.16 -19.17 -12.71
N VAL A 216 -2.84 -20.31 -12.64
CA VAL A 216 -4.27 -20.40 -12.32
C VAL A 216 -4.44 -21.40 -11.19
N TRP A 217 -5.21 -21.04 -10.17
CA TRP A 217 -5.62 -21.94 -9.10
C TRP A 217 -7.13 -22.07 -9.09
N ASP A 218 -7.59 -23.31 -8.94
CA ASP A 218 -9.01 -23.61 -8.84
C ASP A 218 -9.56 -23.16 -7.49
N GLY A 219 -10.75 -22.56 -7.53
CA GLY A 219 -11.53 -22.24 -6.35
C GLY A 219 -11.92 -23.47 -5.53
N VAL A 220 -12.34 -23.25 -4.29
CA VAL A 220 -12.78 -24.34 -3.39
C VAL A 220 -14.04 -25.04 -3.90
N THR A 221 -14.84 -24.33 -4.71
CA THR A 221 -16.19 -24.68 -5.15
C THR A 221 -16.60 -23.78 -6.36
N ASN A 222 -17.80 -24.01 -6.92
CA ASN A 222 -18.49 -23.07 -7.83
C ASN A 222 -19.13 -21.95 -6.99
N LEU A 223 -18.29 -21.14 -6.36
CA LEU A 223 -18.66 -20.01 -5.52
C LEU A 223 -17.97 -18.75 -6.03
N ASP A 224 -18.76 -17.70 -6.20
CA ASP A 224 -18.30 -16.40 -6.67
C ASP A 224 -17.22 -15.83 -5.74
N MET A 225 -16.07 -15.43 -6.28
CA MET A 225 -15.03 -14.74 -5.49
C MET A 225 -15.31 -13.24 -5.42
N GLY A 226 -15.00 -12.59 -4.30
CA GLY A 226 -15.29 -11.16 -4.10
C GLY A 226 -14.08 -10.25 -4.30
N GLU A 227 -13.04 -10.48 -3.49
CA GLU A 227 -11.89 -9.59 -3.35
C GLU A 227 -10.60 -10.41 -3.22
N VAL A 228 -9.46 -9.81 -3.59
CA VAL A 228 -8.12 -10.36 -3.40
C VAL A 228 -7.22 -9.35 -2.70
N ALA A 229 -6.49 -9.80 -1.68
CA ALA A 229 -5.51 -8.99 -0.98
C ALA A 229 -4.18 -9.72 -0.87
N VAL A 230 -3.12 -9.05 -1.31
CA VAL A 230 -1.76 -9.60 -1.29
C VAL A 230 -0.95 -8.89 -0.21
N ARG A 231 -0.32 -9.67 0.66
CA ARG A 231 0.57 -9.13 1.69
C ARG A 231 1.83 -8.59 1.02
N ARG A 232 1.96 -7.27 1.02
CA ARG A 232 3.20 -6.57 0.66
C ARG A 232 4.20 -6.72 1.82
N LEU A 233 5.47 -6.91 1.52
CA LEU A 233 6.51 -7.18 2.51
C LEU A 233 6.68 -5.95 3.44
N GLU A 234 6.88 -6.21 4.73
CA GLU A 234 7.04 -5.17 5.75
C GLU A 234 8.38 -4.42 5.59
N GLY A 235 8.40 -3.10 5.83
CA GLY A 235 9.62 -2.38 6.18
C GLY A 235 10.44 -1.70 5.07
N GLY A 236 9.90 -1.51 3.88
CA GLY A 236 10.56 -0.76 2.81
C GLY A 236 10.19 -1.31 1.44
N GLU A 237 10.31 -0.50 0.40
CA GLU A 237 9.86 -0.77 -0.98
C GLU A 237 10.50 -2.02 -1.65
N PHE A 238 11.28 -2.82 -0.91
CA PHE A 238 11.92 -4.05 -1.36
C PHE A 238 12.15 -4.98 -0.16
N GLY A 239 11.19 -5.84 0.19
CA GLY A 239 11.35 -6.77 1.31
C GLY A 239 12.53 -7.74 1.12
N THR A 240 13.32 -7.91 2.18
CA THR A 240 14.61 -8.64 2.15
C THR A 240 14.55 -10.07 2.69
N THR A 241 13.44 -10.79 2.57
CA THR A 241 13.37 -12.19 3.01
C THR A 241 12.64 -13.06 1.99
N GLU A 242 13.23 -14.22 1.68
CA GLU A 242 12.63 -15.22 0.81
C GLU A 242 11.22 -15.56 1.28
N GLY A 243 10.22 -15.19 0.48
CA GLY A 243 8.82 -15.50 0.74
C GLY A 243 7.94 -14.73 -0.24
N ARG A 244 7.24 -15.44 -1.12
CA ARG A 244 6.17 -14.82 -1.91
C ARG A 244 5.04 -14.48 -0.91
N GLY A 245 4.62 -13.21 -0.82
CA GLY A 245 3.62 -12.75 0.15
C GLY A 245 2.37 -13.65 0.22
N GLN A 246 1.75 -13.70 1.40
CA GLN A 246 0.48 -14.41 1.60
C GLN A 246 -0.62 -13.72 0.77
N VAL A 247 -1.48 -14.51 0.12
CA VAL A 247 -2.63 -14.01 -0.64
C VAL A 247 -3.90 -14.51 0.02
N GLY A 248 -4.76 -13.58 0.41
CA GLY A 248 -6.12 -13.86 0.87
C GLY A 248 -7.12 -13.53 -0.23
N LEU A 249 -8.23 -14.26 -0.27
CA LEU A 249 -9.37 -13.93 -1.12
C LEU A 249 -10.70 -14.21 -0.42
N THR A 250 -11.72 -13.42 -0.72
CA THR A 250 -13.08 -13.65 -0.19
C THR A 250 -13.92 -14.48 -1.16
N TYR A 251 -14.83 -15.28 -0.60
CA TYR A 251 -15.89 -15.94 -1.34
C TYR A 251 -17.25 -15.38 -0.93
N ALA A 252 -18.00 -14.94 -1.93
CA ALA A 252 -19.41 -14.63 -1.86
C ALA A 252 -20.24 -15.90 -2.11
N CYS A 253 -21.40 -15.98 -1.49
CA CYS A 253 -22.34 -17.08 -1.74
C CYS A 253 -23.76 -16.60 -1.49
N CYS A 254 -24.47 -16.17 -2.53
CA CYS A 254 -25.88 -15.83 -2.38
C CYS A 254 -26.77 -17.07 -2.55
N GLU A 255 -27.68 -17.29 -1.58
CA GLU A 255 -28.66 -18.38 -1.59
C GLU A 255 -29.49 -18.43 -2.89
N THR A 256 -29.82 -17.25 -3.44
CA THR A 256 -30.59 -17.13 -4.69
C THR A 256 -29.75 -17.28 -5.97
N CYS A 257 -28.42 -17.34 -5.86
CA CYS A 257 -27.50 -17.35 -7.00
C CYS A 257 -26.96 -18.74 -7.33
N GLY A 258 -27.43 -19.78 -6.63
CA GLY A 258 -27.09 -21.17 -6.94
C GLY A 258 -26.17 -21.85 -5.94
N CYS A 259 -25.85 -21.22 -4.81
CA CYS A 259 -25.27 -21.95 -3.68
C CYS A 259 -26.20 -23.10 -3.25
N THR A 260 -25.70 -24.33 -3.31
CA THR A 260 -26.51 -25.52 -3.05
C THR A 260 -26.20 -26.07 -1.66
N GLY A 261 -26.90 -25.56 -0.64
CA GLY A 261 -26.88 -26.15 0.70
C GLY A 261 -25.91 -25.45 1.66
N SER A 262 -24.84 -26.13 2.08
CA SER A 262 -23.93 -25.69 3.16
C SER A 262 -22.61 -25.10 2.65
N ASP A 263 -22.60 -24.57 1.43
CA ASP A 263 -21.39 -24.02 0.82
C ASP A 263 -20.93 -22.79 1.65
N PRO A 264 -19.69 -22.81 2.17
CA PRO A 264 -19.24 -21.75 3.08
C PRO A 264 -18.90 -20.46 2.33
N GLN A 265 -19.42 -19.33 2.81
CA GLN A 265 -18.78 -18.03 2.59
C GLN A 265 -17.54 -17.92 3.47
N GLY A 266 -16.61 -17.05 3.10
CA GLY A 266 -15.46 -16.82 3.96
C GLY A 266 -14.24 -16.27 3.27
N VAL A 267 -13.10 -16.60 3.86
CA VAL A 267 -11.78 -16.18 3.40
C VAL A 267 -10.95 -17.42 3.16
N ALA A 268 -10.41 -17.52 1.94
CA ALA A 268 -9.44 -18.53 1.58
C ALA A 268 -8.04 -17.92 1.47
N ARG A 269 -7.05 -18.81 1.45
CA ARG A 269 -5.65 -18.44 1.21
C ARG A 269 -5.11 -19.14 -0.02
N LEU A 270 -4.15 -18.50 -0.69
CA LEU A 270 -3.26 -19.19 -1.61
C LEU A 270 -2.23 -20.01 -0.83
N ASP A 271 -2.27 -21.33 -1.00
CA ASP A 271 -1.25 -22.24 -0.48
C ASP A 271 -0.31 -22.65 -1.63
N ARG A 272 0.87 -22.01 -1.70
CA ARG A 272 1.82 -22.22 -2.81
C ARG A 272 2.58 -23.54 -2.71
N ASP A 273 2.57 -24.18 -1.55
CA ASP A 273 3.30 -25.42 -1.26
C ASP A 273 2.39 -26.66 -1.29
N ALA A 274 1.08 -26.46 -1.36
CA ALA A 274 0.11 -27.54 -1.45
C ALA A 274 0.24 -28.27 -2.78
N ALA A 275 0.33 -29.61 -2.72
CA ALA A 275 0.39 -30.49 -3.90
C ALA A 275 -0.90 -30.49 -4.74
N ALA A 276 -1.97 -29.86 -4.25
CA ALA A 276 -3.19 -29.62 -4.99
C ALA A 276 -3.31 -28.11 -5.18
N ASP A 277 -3.40 -27.65 -6.43
CA ASP A 277 -3.63 -26.26 -6.83
C ASP A 277 -5.01 -25.76 -6.35
N ARG A 278 -5.19 -25.67 -5.02
CA ARG A 278 -6.45 -25.37 -4.36
C ARG A 278 -6.27 -24.20 -3.42
N LEU A 279 -7.36 -23.45 -3.24
CA LEU A 279 -7.41 -22.26 -2.41
C LEU A 279 -8.15 -22.55 -1.09
N PRO A 280 -7.61 -23.29 -0.10
CA PRO A 280 -8.38 -23.74 1.05
C PRO A 280 -9.11 -22.59 1.76
N MET A 281 -10.42 -22.78 2.00
CA MET A 281 -11.21 -21.90 2.85
C MET A 281 -10.73 -22.05 4.29
N VAL A 282 -10.18 -20.98 4.87
CA VAL A 282 -9.58 -21.00 6.21
C VAL A 282 -10.53 -20.41 7.24
N ILE A 283 -11.20 -19.32 6.88
CA ILE A 283 -12.17 -18.63 7.74
C ILE A 283 -13.55 -18.85 7.16
N ILE A 284 -14.48 -19.33 7.98
CA ILE A 284 -15.88 -19.51 7.60
C ILE A 284 -16.68 -18.31 8.11
N ALA A 285 -17.27 -17.55 7.18
CA ALA A 285 -18.10 -16.41 7.50
C ALA A 285 -19.57 -16.82 7.66
N THR A 286 -20.30 -16.06 8.48
CA THR A 286 -21.76 -16.11 8.52
C THR A 286 -22.29 -15.53 7.21
N PRO A 287 -23.23 -16.21 6.52
CA PRO A 287 -23.85 -15.67 5.32
C PRO A 287 -24.41 -14.26 5.53
N SER A 288 -23.83 -13.26 4.85
CA SER A 288 -24.33 -11.89 4.87
C SER A 288 -24.98 -11.55 3.53
N THR A 289 -26.21 -11.02 3.59
CA THR A 289 -26.99 -10.62 2.41
C THR A 289 -27.10 -9.10 2.32
N GLY A 290 -27.07 -8.57 1.11
CA GLY A 290 -27.16 -7.13 0.84
C GLY A 290 -27.18 -6.86 -0.66
N MET A 291 -27.65 -5.67 -1.01
CA MET A 291 -27.22 -4.98 -2.22
C MET A 291 -26.09 -4.04 -1.78
N GLY A 292 -25.11 -3.82 -2.65
CA GLY A 292 -23.94 -3.02 -2.33
C GLY A 292 -23.47 -2.24 -3.54
N PRO A 293 -22.18 -1.89 -3.62
CA PRO A 293 -21.67 -0.95 -4.60
C PRO A 293 -21.82 -1.43 -6.05
N PHE A 294 -22.05 -2.72 -6.29
CA PHE A 294 -22.26 -3.27 -7.64
C PHE A 294 -23.72 -3.42 -8.05
N ASP A 295 -24.68 -3.22 -7.12
CA ASP A 295 -26.11 -3.44 -7.33
C ASP A 295 -26.41 -4.85 -7.88
N ARG A 296 -25.64 -5.84 -7.41
CA ARG A 296 -25.66 -7.23 -7.85
C ARG A 296 -25.34 -8.15 -6.67
N ARG A 297 -26.30 -9.00 -6.27
CA ARG A 297 -26.12 -9.95 -5.15
C ARG A 297 -24.89 -10.85 -5.29
N VAL A 298 -24.58 -11.27 -6.51
CA VAL A 298 -23.39 -12.08 -6.84
C VAL A 298 -22.08 -11.37 -6.49
N LEU A 299 -22.07 -10.04 -6.49
CA LEU A 299 -20.91 -9.17 -6.22
C LEU A 299 -21.06 -8.32 -4.93
N ASP A 300 -22.11 -8.51 -4.14
CA ASP A 300 -22.39 -7.64 -2.99
C ASP A 300 -22.67 -8.43 -1.69
N THR A 301 -22.52 -9.76 -1.71
CA THR A 301 -22.80 -10.64 -0.57
C THR A 301 -21.55 -11.28 0.02
N GLY A 302 -21.55 -11.55 1.33
CA GLY A 302 -20.41 -12.12 2.03
C GLY A 302 -19.41 -11.11 2.56
N PRO A 303 -18.18 -11.55 2.90
CA PRO A 303 -17.13 -10.68 3.42
C PRO A 303 -16.65 -9.65 2.39
N TYR A 304 -16.43 -8.41 2.82
CA TYR A 304 -15.95 -7.27 2.00
C TYR A 304 -14.94 -6.41 2.76
N GLY A 305 -14.21 -5.57 2.05
CA GLY A 305 -13.16 -4.74 2.64
C GLY A 305 -11.98 -5.57 3.11
N LEU A 306 -11.57 -6.55 2.29
CA LEU A 306 -10.36 -7.35 2.47
C LEU A 306 -9.10 -6.49 2.26
N THR A 307 -8.27 -6.31 3.28
CA THR A 307 -7.03 -5.53 3.15
C THR A 307 -5.94 -5.99 4.11
N TRP A 308 -4.67 -5.94 3.68
CA TRP A 308 -3.52 -6.15 4.58
C TRP A 308 -3.09 -4.82 5.16
N GLY A 309 -3.08 -4.71 6.50
CA GLY A 309 -2.49 -3.58 7.19
C GLY A 309 -0.97 -3.53 7.05
N ARG A 310 -0.37 -2.37 7.36
CA ARG A 310 1.10 -2.25 7.44
C ARG A 310 1.72 -3.03 8.61
N ASP A 311 0.89 -3.54 9.50
CA ASP A 311 1.24 -4.41 10.62
C ASP A 311 1.24 -5.91 10.24
N ASN A 312 1.15 -6.22 8.94
CA ASN A 312 1.01 -7.58 8.40
C ASN A 312 -0.22 -8.34 8.91
N THR A 313 -1.26 -7.64 9.37
CA THR A 313 -2.53 -8.26 9.74
C THR A 313 -3.50 -8.18 8.57
N LEU A 314 -4.20 -9.27 8.29
CA LEU A 314 -5.32 -9.25 7.34
C LEU A 314 -6.57 -8.75 8.05
N TYR A 315 -7.23 -7.77 7.46
CA TYR A 315 -8.49 -7.22 7.94
C TYR A 315 -9.61 -7.57 6.98
N VAL A 316 -10.76 -7.96 7.53
CA VAL A 316 -11.92 -8.40 6.74
C VAL A 316 -13.19 -7.88 7.37
N GLY A 317 -14.07 -7.31 6.55
CA GLY A 317 -15.38 -6.86 6.96
C GLY A 317 -16.47 -7.92 6.78
N ASN A 318 -17.53 -7.79 7.57
CA ASN A 318 -18.76 -8.57 7.49
C ASN A 318 -18.59 -10.10 7.63
N VAL A 319 -17.72 -10.54 8.55
CA VAL A 319 -17.39 -11.96 8.71
C VAL A 319 -18.39 -12.69 9.59
N THR A 320 -18.68 -12.13 10.77
CA THR A 320 -19.60 -12.70 11.76
C THR A 320 -21.00 -12.11 11.66
N GLY A 321 -21.12 -10.87 11.15
CA GLY A 321 -22.37 -10.16 10.94
C GLY A 321 -22.23 -9.06 9.89
N GLN A 322 -23.13 -8.08 9.88
CA GLN A 322 -22.92 -6.86 9.11
C GLN A 322 -22.12 -5.86 9.95
N GLY A 323 -21.17 -5.19 9.31
CA GLY A 323 -20.42 -4.08 9.89
C GLY A 323 -19.31 -4.47 10.88
N ASP A 324 -19.09 -5.76 11.20
CA ASP A 324 -17.85 -6.13 11.89
C ASP A 324 -16.66 -5.99 10.98
N LEU A 325 -15.60 -5.40 11.52
CA LEU A 325 -14.25 -5.50 10.99
C LEU A 325 -13.46 -6.43 11.91
N VAL A 326 -12.88 -7.49 11.36
CA VAL A 326 -12.10 -8.47 12.14
C VAL A 326 -10.64 -8.48 11.70
N ARG A 327 -9.75 -8.82 12.64
CA ARG A 327 -8.43 -9.37 12.32
C ARG A 327 -8.61 -10.83 11.93
N ALA A 328 -8.03 -11.22 10.80
CA ALA A 328 -8.14 -12.56 10.24
C ALA A 328 -6.76 -13.23 10.24
N ASN A 329 -6.66 -14.43 10.83
CA ASN A 329 -5.46 -15.24 10.77
C ASN A 329 -5.65 -16.41 9.78
N LEU A 330 -4.94 -16.36 8.65
CA LEU A 330 -5.00 -17.39 7.61
C LEU A 330 -4.22 -18.67 7.95
N GLU A 331 -3.44 -18.69 9.03
CA GLU A 331 -2.67 -19.87 9.44
C GLU A 331 -3.51 -20.82 10.29
N ASP A 332 -4.27 -20.29 11.25
CA ASP A 332 -5.10 -21.08 12.17
C ASP A 332 -6.61 -20.93 11.95
N GLY A 333 -7.04 -20.03 11.07
CA GLY A 333 -8.44 -19.77 10.74
C GLY A 333 -9.22 -19.01 11.81
N SER A 334 -8.52 -18.37 12.76
CA SER A 334 -9.14 -17.57 13.81
C SER A 334 -9.46 -16.14 13.34
N THR A 335 -10.44 -15.54 14.01
CA THR A 335 -10.83 -14.14 13.83
C THR A 335 -11.00 -13.43 15.16
N GLU A 336 -10.60 -12.17 15.24
CA GLU A 336 -10.83 -11.29 16.38
C GLU A 336 -11.59 -10.05 15.90
N GLU A 337 -12.79 -9.81 16.43
CA GLU A 337 -13.55 -8.60 16.11
C GLU A 337 -12.85 -7.38 16.71
N LEU A 338 -12.55 -6.41 15.84
CA LEU A 338 -11.88 -5.17 16.19
C LEU A 338 -12.87 -4.01 16.33
N HIS A 339 -13.83 -3.92 15.40
CA HIS A 339 -14.88 -2.90 15.41
C HIS A 339 -16.22 -3.49 15.02
N ARG A 340 -17.29 -2.92 15.58
CA ARG A 340 -18.67 -3.08 15.10
C ARG A 340 -19.18 -1.75 14.56
N LEU A 341 -19.10 -1.57 13.25
CA LEU A 341 -19.47 -0.35 12.55
C LEU A 341 -20.99 -0.29 12.32
N PRO A 342 -21.57 0.92 12.14
CA PRO A 342 -23.03 1.09 12.13
C PRO A 342 -23.74 0.53 10.89
N ALA A 343 -22.99 0.21 9.84
CA ALA A 343 -23.52 -0.27 8.56
C ALA A 343 -22.58 -1.31 7.93
N ARG A 344 -23.03 -1.95 6.83
CA ARG A 344 -22.25 -2.93 6.07
C ARG A 344 -20.99 -2.29 5.53
N ILE A 345 -19.88 -3.01 5.60
CA ILE A 345 -18.59 -2.60 5.01
C ILE A 345 -18.62 -2.94 3.52
N HIS A 346 -18.25 -1.99 2.65
CA HIS A 346 -18.18 -2.17 1.20
C HIS A 346 -16.74 -2.17 0.67
N ALA A 347 -15.84 -1.43 1.30
CA ALA A 347 -14.42 -1.42 0.94
C ALA A 347 -13.57 -1.03 2.15
N SER A 348 -12.29 -1.38 2.12
CA SER A 348 -11.31 -0.89 3.08
C SER A 348 -9.96 -0.65 2.39
N ALA A 349 -9.13 0.21 2.99
CA ALA A 349 -7.78 0.46 2.52
C ALA A 349 -6.89 0.87 3.68
N VAL A 350 -5.60 0.55 3.56
CA VAL A 350 -4.58 1.09 4.47
C VAL A 350 -4.52 2.60 4.35
N PHE A 351 -4.67 3.28 5.48
CA PHE A 351 -4.42 4.71 5.55
C PHE A 351 -2.99 4.95 6.02
N ASP A 352 -2.65 4.52 7.23
CA ASP A 352 -1.33 4.71 7.84
C ASP A 352 -0.89 3.44 8.59
N PRO A 353 0.24 3.42 9.32
CA PRO A 353 0.70 2.22 10.03
C PRO A 353 -0.28 1.61 11.05
N ARG A 354 -1.26 2.38 11.53
CA ARG A 354 -2.18 2.01 12.61
C ARG A 354 -3.64 2.29 12.30
N THR A 355 -3.99 2.72 11.09
CA THR A 355 -5.38 2.97 10.73
C THR A 355 -5.72 2.53 9.33
N LEU A 356 -6.99 2.15 9.17
CA LEU A 356 -7.61 1.85 7.88
C LEU A 356 -8.66 2.92 7.57
N LEU A 357 -8.89 3.17 6.29
CA LEU A 357 -10.15 3.71 5.82
C LEU A 357 -11.12 2.54 5.60
N VAL A 358 -12.35 2.69 6.07
CA VAL A 358 -13.42 1.71 5.89
C VAL A 358 -14.64 2.43 5.34
N ALA A 359 -15.00 2.09 4.10
CA ALA A 359 -16.20 2.59 3.47
C ALA A 359 -17.40 1.69 3.82
N LEU A 360 -18.47 2.34 4.21
CA LEU A 360 -19.73 1.73 4.60
C LEU A 360 -20.80 1.99 3.53
N ASP A 361 -21.96 1.37 3.74
CA ASP A 361 -23.21 1.66 3.05
C ASP A 361 -23.47 3.19 2.95
N GLU A 362 -24.06 3.61 1.85
CA GLU A 362 -24.37 5.00 1.50
C GLU A 362 -23.15 5.92 1.30
N GLY A 363 -21.92 5.37 1.29
CA GLY A 363 -20.70 6.13 0.98
C GLY A 363 -20.04 6.82 2.16
N VAL A 364 -20.44 6.48 3.39
CA VAL A 364 -19.76 6.96 4.60
C VAL A 364 -18.40 6.28 4.73
N VAL A 365 -17.33 7.06 4.89
CA VAL A 365 -15.98 6.53 5.09
C VAL A 365 -15.47 6.93 6.47
N LEU A 366 -15.10 5.91 7.26
CA LEU A 366 -14.52 6.07 8.58
C LEU A 366 -13.02 5.78 8.53
N ARG A 367 -12.23 6.54 9.30
CA ARG A 367 -10.89 6.12 9.70
C ARG A 367 -11.02 5.32 10.98
N VAL A 368 -10.48 4.11 11.00
CA VAL A 368 -10.57 3.18 12.14
C VAL A 368 -9.19 2.78 12.62
N SER A 369 -8.99 2.74 13.94
CA SER A 369 -7.74 2.29 14.54
C SER A 369 -7.59 0.78 14.40
N THR A 370 -6.40 0.30 14.06
CA THR A 370 -6.07 -1.13 14.08
C THR A 370 -5.64 -1.62 15.45
N ALA A 371 -5.47 -0.72 16.43
CA ALA A 371 -4.93 -1.04 17.76
C ALA A 371 -5.91 -0.76 18.91
N SER A 372 -6.99 -0.03 18.66
CA SER A 372 -7.97 0.38 19.66
C SER A 372 -9.37 0.49 19.06
N GLU A 373 -10.37 0.77 19.90
CA GLU A 373 -11.76 1.03 19.48
C GLU A 373 -11.96 2.43 18.87
N ALA A 374 -10.88 3.22 18.70
CA ALA A 374 -10.98 4.57 18.17
C ALA A 374 -11.43 4.56 16.70
N THR A 375 -12.44 5.37 16.40
CA THR A 375 -12.94 5.62 15.04
C THR A 375 -13.23 7.10 14.86
N ALA A 376 -13.11 7.61 13.64
CA ALA A 376 -13.47 8.97 13.28
C ALA A 376 -14.10 9.03 11.89
N PRO A 377 -15.12 9.88 11.67
CA PRO A 377 -15.56 10.23 10.32
C PRO A 377 -14.40 10.80 9.52
N TRP A 378 -14.25 10.36 8.28
CA TRP A 378 -13.20 10.85 7.38
C TRP A 378 -13.79 11.53 6.15
N ALA A 379 -14.71 10.87 5.44
CA ALA A 379 -15.41 11.46 4.31
C ALA A 379 -16.84 10.93 4.18
N ASP A 380 -17.65 11.63 3.41
CA ASP A 380 -18.96 11.19 2.94
C ASP A 380 -19.00 11.41 1.42
N LEU A 381 -19.12 10.33 0.66
CA LEU A 381 -19.10 10.34 -0.79
C LEU A 381 -20.51 10.38 -1.41
N GLY A 382 -21.56 10.19 -0.60
CA GLY A 382 -22.97 10.22 -1.02
C GLY A 382 -23.41 9.07 -1.93
N GLU A 383 -22.57 8.06 -2.13
CA GLU A 383 -22.86 6.82 -2.84
C GLU A 383 -21.87 5.71 -2.45
N ASP A 384 -22.25 4.45 -2.64
CA ASP A 384 -21.43 3.31 -2.25
C ASP A 384 -20.05 3.30 -2.94
N VAL A 385 -19.07 2.80 -2.20
CA VAL A 385 -17.67 2.72 -2.63
C VAL A 385 -17.32 1.29 -3.00
N THR A 386 -16.77 1.08 -4.20
CA THR A 386 -16.29 -0.24 -4.64
C THR A 386 -14.87 -0.53 -4.20
N SER A 387 -14.02 0.50 -4.03
CA SER A 387 -12.62 0.36 -3.58
C SER A 387 -12.02 1.70 -3.19
N LEU A 388 -11.00 1.66 -2.33
CA LEU A 388 -10.22 2.81 -1.88
C LEU A 388 -8.73 2.50 -2.08
N VAL A 389 -7.94 3.50 -2.47
CA VAL A 389 -6.48 3.39 -2.55
C VAL A 389 -5.85 4.70 -2.09
N ARG A 390 -4.95 4.64 -1.10
CA ARG A 390 -4.10 5.78 -0.72
C ARG A 390 -2.80 5.73 -1.52
N ASP A 391 -2.49 6.81 -2.25
CA ASP A 391 -1.23 6.95 -2.96
C ASP A 391 -0.07 7.11 -1.96
N PRO A 392 0.91 6.19 -1.94
CA PRO A 392 2.03 6.25 -1.00
C PRO A 392 3.02 7.39 -1.30
N PHE A 393 2.87 8.09 -2.44
CA PHE A 393 3.71 9.25 -2.76
C PHE A 393 3.05 10.58 -2.38
N THR A 394 1.84 10.87 -2.88
CA THR A 394 1.17 12.16 -2.60
C THR A 394 0.31 12.15 -1.34
N GLY A 395 -0.03 10.97 -0.81
CA GLY A 395 -0.95 10.81 0.32
C GLY A 395 -2.42 11.03 -0.03
N ARG A 396 -2.74 11.35 -1.29
CA ARG A 396 -4.11 11.46 -1.80
C ARG A 396 -4.79 10.09 -1.75
N VAL A 397 -6.11 10.11 -1.61
CA VAL A 397 -6.93 8.90 -1.63
C VAL A 397 -7.79 8.92 -2.88
N TYR A 398 -7.80 7.82 -3.60
CA TYR A 398 -8.64 7.58 -4.76
C TYR A 398 -9.74 6.61 -4.37
N ALA A 399 -10.99 6.99 -4.61
CA ALA A 399 -12.16 6.18 -4.29
C ALA A 399 -12.93 5.87 -5.57
N SER A 400 -13.12 4.60 -5.90
CA SER A 400 -14.06 4.21 -6.95
C SER A 400 -15.45 4.05 -6.34
N VAL A 401 -16.45 4.62 -6.99
CA VAL A 401 -17.83 4.68 -6.48
C VAL A 401 -18.84 3.99 -7.42
N ALA A 402 -20.04 3.70 -6.91
CA ALA A 402 -21.08 2.94 -7.58
C ALA A 402 -21.53 3.50 -8.95
N SER A 403 -21.34 4.79 -9.18
CA SER A 403 -21.57 5.44 -10.47
C SER A 403 -20.49 5.14 -11.53
N GLY A 404 -19.45 4.38 -11.20
CA GLY A 404 -18.33 4.09 -12.11
C GLY A 404 -17.37 5.26 -12.27
N ARG A 405 -17.36 6.18 -11.31
CA ARG A 405 -16.44 7.33 -11.23
C ARG A 405 -15.32 7.03 -10.24
N VAL A 406 -14.19 7.70 -10.42
CA VAL A 406 -13.09 7.73 -9.46
C VAL A 406 -12.99 9.14 -8.89
N MET A 407 -13.20 9.26 -7.59
CA MET A 407 -13.06 10.49 -6.83
C MET A 407 -11.62 10.63 -6.32
N GLU A 408 -11.09 11.84 -6.30
CA GLU A 408 -9.82 12.16 -5.65
C GLU A 408 -10.09 12.96 -4.36
N LEU A 409 -9.44 12.56 -3.28
CA LEU A 409 -9.55 13.18 -1.97
C LEU A 409 -8.18 13.52 -1.40
N ASP A 410 -8.10 14.64 -0.68
CA ASP A 410 -6.95 14.95 0.15
C ASP A 410 -6.90 14.01 1.38
N ALA A 411 -5.76 13.97 2.08
CA ALA A 411 -5.57 13.07 3.21
C ALA A 411 -6.56 13.31 4.38
N ASP A 412 -7.16 14.49 4.47
CA ASP A 412 -8.16 14.81 5.49
C ASP A 412 -9.61 14.48 5.06
N GLY A 413 -9.79 13.85 3.89
CA GLY A 413 -11.11 13.48 3.37
C GLY A 413 -11.80 14.59 2.58
N THR A 414 -11.15 15.74 2.38
CA THR A 414 -11.68 16.79 1.51
C THR A 414 -11.69 16.32 0.06
N SER A 415 -12.86 16.33 -0.58
CA SER A 415 -12.96 15.97 -1.99
C SER A 415 -12.33 17.04 -2.89
N ARG A 416 -11.50 16.59 -3.83
CA ARG A 416 -10.99 17.39 -4.96
C ARG A 416 -11.87 17.27 -6.20
N GLY A 417 -12.94 16.47 -6.11
CA GLY A 417 -13.86 16.19 -7.20
C GLY A 417 -13.55 14.88 -7.93
N GLU A 418 -14.13 14.76 -9.12
CA GLU A 418 -13.94 13.62 -10.01
C GLU A 418 -12.55 13.68 -10.67
N TRP A 419 -11.85 12.55 -10.64
CA TRP A 419 -10.51 12.39 -11.23
C TRP A 419 -10.55 11.61 -12.55
N GLN A 420 -11.31 10.52 -12.60
CA GLN A 420 -11.49 9.70 -13.81
C GLN A 420 -12.93 9.18 -13.88
N THR A 421 -13.41 8.92 -15.10
CA THR A 421 -14.71 8.28 -15.34
C THR A 421 -14.55 7.12 -16.34
N PRO A 422 -14.18 5.92 -15.84
CA PRO A 422 -14.19 4.69 -16.63
C PRO A 422 -15.55 4.37 -17.25
N GLY A 423 -16.64 4.84 -16.63
CA GLY A 423 -18.01 4.73 -17.15
C GLY A 423 -18.74 3.44 -16.75
N GLU A 424 -18.03 2.50 -16.14
CA GLU A 424 -18.57 1.24 -15.60
C GLU A 424 -18.00 1.00 -14.20
N ARG A 425 -18.70 0.19 -13.40
CA ARG A 425 -18.29 -0.11 -12.01
C ARG A 425 -17.08 -1.03 -11.99
N GLY A 426 -16.18 -0.80 -11.05
CA GLY A 426 -14.89 -1.47 -11.02
C GLY A 426 -14.10 -1.17 -9.75
N ARG A 427 -12.88 -1.69 -9.64
CA ARG A 427 -12.02 -1.57 -8.47
C ARG A 427 -10.64 -1.03 -8.82
N LEU A 428 -10.03 -0.35 -7.85
CA LEU A 428 -8.73 0.28 -7.95
C LEU A 428 -7.65 -0.57 -7.28
N ALA A 429 -6.47 -0.60 -7.88
CA ALA A 429 -5.27 -1.16 -7.28
C ALA A 429 -4.04 -0.29 -7.56
N TYR A 430 -3.18 -0.10 -6.57
CA TYR A 430 -1.89 0.57 -6.74
C TYR A 430 -0.82 -0.46 -7.07
N ALA A 431 -0.06 -0.27 -8.15
CA ALA A 431 1.03 -1.17 -8.49
C ALA A 431 2.40 -0.57 -8.16
N PRO A 432 3.46 -1.39 -8.01
CA PRO A 432 4.79 -0.88 -7.72
C PRO A 432 5.37 0.03 -8.81
N ASP A 433 4.86 0.03 -10.04
CA ASP A 433 5.27 1.00 -11.09
C ASP A 433 4.80 2.44 -10.84
N GLY A 434 4.15 2.69 -9.70
CA GLY A 434 3.67 4.01 -9.31
C GLY A 434 2.39 4.44 -10.00
N ALA A 435 1.73 3.54 -10.74
CA ALA A 435 0.45 3.82 -11.38
C ALA A 435 -0.73 3.22 -10.61
N LEU A 436 -1.89 3.80 -10.87
CA LEU A 436 -3.17 3.29 -10.40
C LEU A 436 -3.81 2.49 -11.53
N TYR A 437 -4.25 1.28 -11.24
CA TYR A 437 -4.96 0.41 -12.17
C TYR A 437 -6.44 0.39 -11.79
N TYR A 438 -7.29 0.36 -12.81
CA TYR A 438 -8.73 0.24 -12.65
C TYR A 438 -9.21 -0.99 -13.39
N LEU A 439 -9.82 -1.93 -12.67
CA LEU A 439 -10.48 -3.10 -13.24
C LEU A 439 -11.98 -2.84 -13.29
N VAL A 440 -12.56 -2.72 -14.49
CA VAL A 440 -14.02 -2.83 -14.65
C VAL A 440 -14.44 -4.25 -14.27
N ALA A 441 -15.40 -4.36 -13.35
CA ALA A 441 -15.82 -5.65 -12.83
C ALA A 441 -16.53 -6.48 -13.92
N GLY A 442 -16.09 -7.72 -14.10
CA GLY A 442 -16.52 -8.60 -15.17
C GLY A 442 -17.83 -9.32 -14.91
N TRP A 443 -18.95 -8.60 -14.68
CA TRP A 443 -20.27 -9.24 -14.56
C TRP A 443 -21.43 -8.32 -14.96
N GLU A 444 -22.27 -8.64 -15.95
CA GLU A 444 -22.21 -9.75 -16.93
C GLU A 444 -21.36 -9.35 -18.17
N ARG A 445 -20.55 -8.31 -18.04
CA ARG A 445 -19.76 -7.73 -19.13
C ARG A 445 -18.32 -8.18 -19.06
N ARG A 446 -17.59 -7.96 -20.15
CA ARG A 446 -16.16 -8.20 -20.21
C ARG A 446 -15.45 -7.25 -19.22
N ALA A 447 -14.65 -7.81 -18.33
CA ALA A 447 -13.71 -7.05 -17.52
C ALA A 447 -12.64 -6.38 -18.41
N GLU A 448 -12.21 -5.19 -18.02
CA GLU A 448 -11.19 -4.40 -18.71
C GLU A 448 -10.30 -3.72 -17.68
N VAL A 449 -8.99 -3.73 -17.92
CA VAL A 449 -8.00 -3.08 -17.07
C VAL A 449 -7.55 -1.79 -17.75
N PHE A 450 -7.65 -0.68 -17.02
CA PHE A 450 -7.08 0.61 -17.38
C PHE A 450 -5.88 0.91 -16.49
N ARG A 451 -4.93 1.68 -17.01
CA ARG A 451 -3.78 2.20 -16.27
C ARG A 451 -3.82 3.71 -16.28
N TYR A 452 -3.76 4.32 -15.11
CA TYR A 452 -3.73 5.76 -14.92
C TYR A 452 -2.41 6.20 -14.29
N PRO A 453 -1.64 7.08 -14.97
CA PRO A 453 -0.44 7.64 -14.37
C PRO A 453 -0.83 8.56 -13.20
N LEU A 454 -0.07 8.48 -12.11
CA LEU A 454 -0.15 9.41 -10.99
C LEU A 454 0.93 10.49 -11.11
N PRO A 455 0.80 11.64 -10.43
CA PRO A 455 1.78 12.72 -10.50
C PRO A 455 3.20 12.25 -10.17
N GLU A 456 4.19 12.62 -11.01
CA GLU A 456 5.62 12.30 -10.82
C GLU A 456 6.27 13.15 -9.71
N THR A 457 5.71 14.35 -9.50
CA THR A 457 6.12 15.32 -8.49
C THR A 457 4.94 15.65 -7.58
N ARG A 458 5.24 16.16 -6.38
CA ARG A 458 4.26 16.54 -5.36
C ARG A 458 3.47 17.78 -5.71
#